data_AF-X1FR15-F1
#
_entry.id   AF-X1FR15-F1
#
_cell.length_a   1.000
_cell.length_b   1.000
_cell.length_c   1.000
_cell.angle_alpha   90.00
_cell.angle_beta   90.00
_cell.angle_gamma   90.00
#
_symmetry.space_group_name_H-M   'P 1'
#
loop_
_entity.id
_entity.type
_entity.pdbx_description
1 polymer ?
#
loop_
_entity_poly.entity_id
_entity_poly.type
_entity_poly.pdbx_seq_one_letter_code
_entity_poly.pdbx_strand_id
1 'polypeptide(L)' 'LDHHGRADLSRNFISAYVASSQDSELLKLLDFYKCYRAYVRGKVESFKLDDPYISEEEKERVLTIAKRYFDLAESYI' A
#
# COMPACT_ATOMS: atom_id res chain seq x y z
N LEU A 1 6.31 -4.32 1.72
CA LEU A 1 7.00 -5.15 0.71
C LEU A 1 6.50 -4.80 -0.68
N ASP A 2 5.19 -4.89 -0.93
CA ASP A 2 4.61 -4.64 -2.26
C ASP A 2 4.83 -3.20 -2.78
N HIS A 3 4.67 -2.18 -1.94
CA HIS A 3 4.99 -0.79 -2.31
C HIS A 3 6.45 -0.59 -2.77
N HIS A 4 7.37 -1.42 -2.27
CA HIS A 4 8.78 -1.43 -2.64
C HIS A 4 9.08 -2.39 -3.81
N GLY A 5 8.06 -2.87 -4.52
CA GLY A 5 8.22 -3.80 -5.65
C GLY A 5 8.59 -5.24 -5.25
N ARG A 6 8.42 -5.61 -3.97
CA ARG A 6 8.81 -6.92 -3.43
C ARG A 6 7.61 -7.83 -3.14
N ALA A 7 6.74 -7.99 -4.14
CA ALA A 7 5.60 -8.88 -4.06
C ALA A 7 6.01 -10.35 -3.87
N ASP A 8 7.19 -10.73 -4.37
CA ASP A 8 7.84 -12.02 -4.10
C ASP A 8 8.01 -12.27 -2.60
N LEU A 9 8.58 -11.30 -1.88
CA LEU A 9 8.79 -11.41 -0.44
C LEU A 9 7.48 -11.39 0.34
N SER A 10 6.50 -10.58 -0.10
CA SER A 10 5.20 -10.57 0.57
C SER A 10 4.51 -11.92 0.46
N ARG A 11 4.52 -12.55 -0.71
CA ARG A 11 3.93 -13.89 -0.90
C ARG A 11 4.63 -14.93 -0.02
N ASN A 12 5.96 -14.95 -0.05
CA ASN A 12 6.74 -15.89 0.77
C ASN A 12 6.45 -15.71 2.27
N PHE A 13 6.36 -14.46 2.74
CA PHE A 13 6.02 -14.16 4.13
C PHE A 13 4.61 -14.65 4.50
N ILE A 14 3.61 -14.34 3.67
CA ILE A 14 2.21 -14.75 3.90
C ILE A 14 2.13 -16.28 3.95
N SER A 15 2.74 -16.98 2.99
CA SER A 15 2.74 -18.45 2.95
C SER A 15 3.40 -19.05 4.19
N ALA A 16 4.56 -18.52 4.61
CA ALA A 16 5.24 -18.98 5.82
C ALA A 16 4.42 -18.70 7.09
N TYR A 17 3.77 -17.55 7.16
CA TYR A 17 2.90 -17.18 8.28
C TYR A 17 1.72 -18.15 8.39
N VAL A 18 0.96 -18.35 7.30
CA VAL A 18 -0.19 -19.26 7.27
C VAL A 18 0.22 -20.69 7.62
N ALA A 19 1.36 -21.17 7.11
CA ALA A 19 1.87 -22.49 7.44
C ALA A 19 2.21 -22.63 8.94
N SER A 20 2.76 -21.59 9.56
CA SER A 20 3.13 -21.58 10.97
C SER A 20 1.95 -21.37 11.91
N SER A 21 0.98 -20.54 11.53
CA SER A 21 -0.17 -20.18 12.38
C SER A 21 -1.37 -21.09 12.18
N GLN A 22 -1.41 -21.83 11.06
CA GLN A 22 -2.57 -22.59 10.57
C GLN A 22 -3.80 -21.71 10.30
N ASP A 23 -3.64 -20.39 10.23
CA ASP A 23 -4.71 -19.43 9.94
C ASP A 23 -4.88 -19.25 8.43
N SER A 24 -5.59 -20.18 7.80
CA SER A 24 -5.97 -20.03 6.39
C SER A 24 -7.05 -18.96 6.16
N GLU A 25 -7.79 -18.57 7.21
CA GLU A 25 -8.87 -17.60 7.07
C GLU A 25 -8.37 -16.17 6.87
N LEU A 26 -7.15 -15.88 7.34
CA LEU A 26 -6.43 -14.64 7.05
C LEU A 26 -6.49 -14.29 5.55
N LEU A 27 -6.33 -15.27 4.65
CA LEU A 27 -6.32 -15.04 3.21
C LEU A 27 -7.63 -14.42 2.69
N LYS A 28 -8.76 -14.68 3.36
CA LYS A 28 -10.07 -14.11 3.00
C LYS A 28 -10.15 -12.60 3.27
N LEU A 29 -9.38 -12.11 4.24
CA LEU A 29 -9.39 -10.69 4.68
C LEU A 29 -8.14 -9.93 4.24
N LEU A 30 -7.10 -10.63 3.81
CA LEU A 30 -5.79 -10.04 3.59
C LEU A 30 -5.82 -8.97 2.52
N ASP A 31 -6.44 -9.25 1.37
CA ASP A 31 -6.51 -8.30 0.26
C ASP A 31 -7.37 -7.09 0.62
N PHE A 32 -8.46 -7.28 1.38
CA PHE A 32 -9.24 -6.17 1.94
C PHE A 32 -8.36 -5.23 2.76
N TYR A 33 -7.57 -5.75 3.71
CA TYR A 33 -6.70 -4.92 4.54
C TYR A 33 -5.53 -4.31 3.76
N LYS A 34 -4.99 -5.01 2.77
CA LYS A 34 -3.92 -4.49 1.90
C LYS A 34 -4.42 -3.33 1.04
N CYS A 35 -5.57 -3.51 0.39
CA CYS A 35 -6.27 -2.47 -0.36
C CYS A 35 -6.58 -1.26 0.55
N TYR A 36 -7.27 -1.48 1.67
CA TYR A 36 -7.62 -0.41 2.61
C TYR A 36 -6.39 0.38 3.07
N ARG A 37 -5.32 -0.30 3.48
CA ARG A 37 -4.10 0.38 3.96
C ARG A 37 -3.34 1.08 2.85
N ALA A 38 -3.36 0.57 1.62
CA ALA A 38 -2.76 1.25 0.47
C ALA A 38 -3.55 2.52 0.13
N TYR A 39 -4.89 2.42 0.05
CA TYR A 39 -5.77 3.55 -0.21
C TYR A 39 -5.65 4.66 0.84
N VAL A 40 -5.67 4.29 2.14
CA VAL A 40 -5.50 5.26 3.23
C VAL A 40 -4.16 6.00 3.13
N ARG A 41 -3.07 5.33 2.77
CA ARG A 41 -1.78 6.00 2.56
C ARG A 41 -1.81 6.95 1.37
N GLY A 42 -2.38 6.54 0.24
CA GLY A 42 -2.57 7.43 -0.92
C GLY A 42 -3.36 8.69 -0.56
N LYS A 43 -4.46 8.53 0.18
CA LYS A 43 -5.28 9.64 0.69
C LYS A 43 -4.47 10.57 1.63
N VAL A 44 -3.78 10.00 2.63
CA VAL A 44 -3.03 10.80 3.61
C VAL A 44 -1.90 11.57 2.96
N GLU A 45 -1.16 10.95 2.03
CA GLU A 45 -0.13 11.65 1.25
C GLU A 45 -0.73 12.79 0.43
N SER A 46 -1.92 12.59 -0.16
CA SER A 46 -2.59 13.63 -0.95
C SER A 46 -2.93 14.89 -0.15
N PHE A 47 -3.11 14.82 1.18
CA PHE A 47 -3.35 16.01 2.01
C PHE A 47 -2.19 17.00 2.00
N LYS A 48 -0.96 16.56 1.71
CA LYS A 48 0.19 17.47 1.61
C LYS A 48 0.11 18.38 0.38
N LEU A 49 -0.68 18.03 -0.64
CA LEU A 49 -0.80 18.82 -1.87
C LEU A 49 -1.46 20.19 -1.62
N ASP A 50 -2.29 20.29 -0.56
CA ASP A 50 -2.94 21.52 -0.15
C ASP A 50 -2.04 22.42 0.73
N ASP A 51 -0.85 21.96 1.10
CA ASP A 51 0.08 22.71 1.95
C ASP A 51 0.76 23.85 1.15
N PRO A 52 0.52 25.13 1.50
CA PRO A 52 1.15 26.26 0.81
C PRO A 52 2.65 26.41 1.13
N TYR A 53 3.18 25.69 2.11
CA TYR A 53 4.57 25.81 2.57
C TYR A 53 5.54 24.82 1.90
N ILE A 54 5.05 23.87 1.10
CA ILE A 54 5.91 22.96 0.33
C ILE A 54 6.12 23.44 -1.10
N SER A 55 7.31 23.19 -1.65
CA SER A 55 7.64 23.56 -3.03
C SER A 55 6.83 22.76 -4.04
N GLU A 56 6.68 23.29 -5.25
CA GLU A 56 6.03 22.55 -6.35
C GLU A 56 6.75 21.24 -6.66
N GLU A 57 8.08 21.21 -6.56
CA GLU A 57 8.88 19.97 -6.71
C GLU A 57 8.53 18.92 -5.64
N GLU A 58 8.28 19.36 -4.40
CA GLU A 58 7.82 18.46 -3.34
C GLU A 58 6.38 17.99 -3.60
N LYS A 59 5.49 18.86 -4.11
CA LYS A 59 4.13 18.47 -4.51
C LYS A 59 4.14 17.41 -5.62
N GLU A 60 5.03 17.52 -6.61
CA GLU A 60 5.18 16.50 -7.65
C GLU A 60 5.63 15.15 -7.09
N ARG A 61 6.56 15.16 -6.12
CA ARG A 61 6.98 13.94 -5.39
C ARG A 61 5.83 13.34 -4.61
N VAL A 62 5.10 14.15 -3.83
CA VAL A 62 3.91 13.72 -3.08
C VAL A 62 2.88 13.11 -4.01
N LEU A 63 2.57 13.76 -5.14
CA LEU A 63 1.61 13.27 -6.13
C LEU A 63 2.05 11.92 -6.69
N THR A 64 3.33 11.75 -7.00
CA THR A 64 3.89 10.48 -7.49
C THR A 64 3.76 9.37 -6.45
N ILE A 65 4.04 9.67 -5.18
CA ILE A 65 3.91 8.72 -4.07
C ILE A 65 2.44 8.33 -3.86
N ALA A 66 1.54 9.31 -3.84
CA ALA A 66 0.09 9.08 -3.67
C ALA A 66 -0.46 8.18 -4.77
N LYS A 67 -0.13 8.46 -6.04
CA LYS A 67 -0.51 7.63 -7.20
C LYS A 67 -0.04 6.18 -7.03
N ARG A 68 1.23 5.96 -6.69
CA ARG A 68 1.76 4.60 -6.46
C ARG A 68 1.01 3.84 -5.36
N TYR A 69 0.47 4.52 -4.35
CA TYR A 69 -0.35 3.87 -3.34
C TYR A 69 -1.76 3.53 -3.84
N PHE A 70 -2.36 4.38 -4.69
CA PHE A 70 -3.64 4.08 -5.32
C PHE A 70 -3.53 2.94 -6.33
N ASP A 71 -2.51 2.94 -7.19
CA ASP A 71 -2.22 1.83 -8.12
C ASP A 71 -2.01 0.52 -7.34
N LEU A 72 -1.32 0.59 -6.20
CA LEU A 72 -1.14 -0.56 -5.32
C LEU A 72 -2.46 -1.03 -4.70
N ALA A 73 -3.34 -0.12 -4.29
CA ALA A 73 -4.65 -0.48 -3.76
C ALA A 73 -5.52 -1.18 -4.82
N GLU A 74 -5.51 -0.67 -6.05
CA GLU A 74 -6.19 -1.26 -7.19
C GLU A 74 -5.68 -2.66 -7.51
N SER A 75 -4.37 -2.90 -7.38
CA SER A 75 -3.77 -4.23 -7.64
C SER A 75 -4.21 -5.36 -6.68
N TYR A 76 -4.96 -5.05 -5.62
CA TYR A 76 -5.51 -6.04 -4.67
C TYR A 76 -7.01 -6.31 -4.87
N ILE A 77 -7.63 -5.73 -5.90
CA ILE A 77 -9.02 -5.97 -6.30
C ILE A 77 -9.02 -6.90 -7.50
#